data_AF-A0A095X2E4-F1
#
_entry.id   AF-A0A095X2E4-F1
#
_cell.length_a   1.000
_cell.length_b   1.000
_cell.length_c   1.000
_cell.angle_alpha   90.00
_cell.angle_beta   90.00
_cell.angle_gamma   90.00
#
_symmetry.space_group_name_H-M   'P 1'
#
loop_
_entity.id
_entity.type
_entity.pdbx_description
1 polymer ?
#
loop_
_entity_poly.entity_id
_entity_poly.type
_entity_poly.pdbx_seq_one_letter_code
_entity_poly.pdbx_strand_id
1 'polypeptide(L)'
;MTARPLHARIDAGAVKHNLARLRAALPAGAGGPRLWATVKADAYGHGLARILPALCAADGLAVLHLNEARACRSMGWDGPILVYGGLYSPADALLLDTPGLHLVITHAAQLEWLARAPLAERPAIWLRYAGDIHHTGFSAGDYRPAFEAAYALARRGLVGDIGHLNHYARADESDGVDAADTAFRQVIAGLPGPVSTSNSAALLLHGALAAGTQWVRPGLALYGASPFADRSAAQLDLRPAMSLHSQIVGIQRVQAGAGVGYSGAFLATAATTVGIVTCGYADGYPRHAPTGTPVVVDGVRTRLLGRVSMDMMAVDLEPVPQACIGAPVTLWGASGLAVEEVAASAGTIAAELLTGLSARVPVQLAGRDAGP
;
A
#
# COMPACT_ATOMS: atom_id res chain seq x y z
N MET A 1 -24.93 2.20 16.21
CA MET A 1 -24.26 3.45 16.65
C MET A 1 -22.92 3.06 17.23
N THR A 2 -21.81 3.56 16.68
CA THR A 2 -20.48 3.36 17.28
C THR A 2 -20.33 4.33 18.46
N ALA A 3 -19.95 3.82 19.63
CA ALA A 3 -19.82 4.62 20.86
C ALA A 3 -18.69 5.68 20.78
N ARG A 4 -17.76 5.54 19.83
CA ARG A 4 -16.67 6.48 19.55
C ARG A 4 -16.88 7.10 18.16
N PRO A 5 -16.73 8.42 17.99
CA PRO A 5 -17.00 9.10 16.73
C PRO A 5 -15.88 8.98 15.68
N LEU A 6 -14.78 8.33 16.05
CA LEU A 6 -13.70 7.94 15.14
C LEU A 6 -14.14 6.77 14.25
N HIS A 7 -13.95 6.89 12.94
CA HIS A 7 -14.13 5.79 11.99
C HIS A 7 -13.29 5.99 10.73
N ALA A 8 -12.94 4.89 10.07
CA ALA A 8 -12.41 4.92 8.71
C ALA A 8 -13.53 4.60 7.72
N ARG A 9 -13.67 5.42 6.69
CA ARG A 9 -14.55 5.16 5.54
C ARG A 9 -13.73 4.56 4.41
N ILE A 10 -14.14 3.40 3.91
CA ILE A 10 -13.50 2.70 2.79
C ILE A 10 -14.40 2.71 1.56
N ASP A 11 -13.88 3.26 0.46
CA ASP A 11 -14.57 3.35 -0.82
C ASP A 11 -14.02 2.32 -1.82
N ALA A 12 -14.74 1.20 -1.97
CA ALA A 12 -14.41 0.18 -2.95
C ALA A 12 -14.61 0.68 -4.41
N GLY A 13 -15.49 1.66 -4.63
CA GLY A 13 -15.66 2.31 -5.93
C GLY A 13 -14.42 3.11 -6.34
N ALA A 14 -13.77 3.77 -5.39
CA ALA A 14 -12.48 4.42 -5.62
C ALA A 14 -11.39 3.40 -6.01
N VAL A 15 -11.30 2.25 -5.33
CA VAL A 15 -10.38 1.16 -5.71
C VAL A 15 -10.65 0.67 -7.14
N LYS A 16 -11.92 0.47 -7.51
CA LYS A 16 -12.31 0.08 -8.87
C LYS A 16 -11.89 1.12 -9.92
N HIS A 17 -12.12 2.40 -9.63
CA HIS A 17 -11.69 3.52 -10.48
C HIS A 17 -10.17 3.51 -10.66
N ASN A 18 -9.42 3.43 -9.56
CA ASN A 18 -7.96 3.43 -9.58
C ASN A 18 -7.40 2.24 -10.37
N LEU A 19 -7.98 1.05 -10.20
CA LEU A 19 -7.61 -0.13 -10.98
C LEU A 19 -7.80 0.10 -12.49
N ALA A 20 -8.93 0.69 -12.89
CA ALA A 20 -9.19 1.04 -14.29
C ALA A 20 -8.20 2.09 -14.81
N ARG A 21 -7.89 3.12 -13.99
CA ARG A 21 -6.92 4.16 -14.32
C ARG A 21 -5.51 3.62 -14.52
N LEU A 22 -5.08 2.70 -13.65
CA LEU A 22 -3.79 2.02 -13.73
C LEU A 22 -3.71 1.11 -14.95
N ARG A 23 -4.79 0.39 -15.28
CA ARG A 23 -4.87 -0.36 -16.54
C ARG A 23 -4.78 0.55 -17.76
N ALA A 24 -5.46 1.70 -17.75
CA ALA A 24 -5.41 2.66 -18.85
C ALA A 24 -4.04 3.33 -19.02
N ALA A 25 -3.19 3.30 -17.99
CA ALA A 25 -1.79 3.75 -18.09
C ALA A 25 -0.89 2.71 -18.79
N LEU A 26 -1.35 1.47 -18.95
CA LEU A 26 -0.65 0.45 -19.73
C LEU A 26 -0.91 0.65 -21.23
N PRO A 27 0.04 0.29 -22.11
CA PRO A 27 -0.16 0.39 -23.54
C PRO A 27 -1.39 -0.38 -24.01
N ALA A 28 -2.20 0.25 -24.86
CA ALA A 28 -3.35 -0.38 -25.48
C ALA A 28 -2.91 -1.39 -26.56
N GLY A 29 -3.41 -2.63 -26.50
CA GLY A 29 -3.19 -3.65 -27.53
C GLY A 29 -3.22 -5.09 -27.01
N ALA A 30 -3.43 -6.05 -27.92
CA ALA A 30 -3.34 -7.48 -27.63
C ALA A 30 -1.87 -7.84 -27.36
N GLY A 31 -1.45 -7.77 -26.09
CA GLY A 31 -0.06 -8.02 -25.67
C GLY A 31 0.45 -7.14 -24.54
N GLY A 32 -0.36 -6.21 -24.02
CA GLY A 32 0.01 -5.40 -22.85
C GLY A 32 0.24 -6.24 -21.58
N PRO A 33 1.01 -5.73 -20.60
CA PRO A 33 1.29 -6.45 -19.36
C PRO A 33 0.00 -6.73 -18.57
N ARG A 34 -0.02 -7.88 -17.91
CA ARG A 34 -1.03 -8.23 -16.91
C ARG A 34 -0.77 -7.48 -15.61
N LEU A 35 -1.79 -7.29 -14.78
CA LEU A 35 -1.73 -6.49 -13.56
C LEU A 35 -2.00 -7.35 -12.32
N TRP A 36 -1.01 -7.38 -11.43
CA TRP A 36 -1.16 -7.86 -10.06
C TRP A 36 -1.70 -6.73 -9.17
N ALA A 37 -2.91 -6.87 -8.64
CA ALA A 37 -3.41 -5.99 -7.60
C ALA A 37 -2.71 -6.34 -6.28
N THR A 38 -1.81 -5.48 -5.80
CA THR A 38 -1.07 -5.76 -4.56
C THR A 38 -1.95 -5.49 -3.34
N VAL A 39 -2.29 -6.54 -2.61
CA VAL A 39 -3.24 -6.55 -1.49
C VAL A 39 -2.66 -7.06 -0.16
N LYS A 40 -1.32 -7.16 -0.06
CA LYS A 40 -0.63 -7.45 1.22
C LYS A 40 -1.02 -6.46 2.32
N ALA A 41 -0.83 -6.87 3.58
CA ALA A 41 -1.17 -6.07 4.76
C ALA A 41 -2.65 -5.65 4.77
N ASP A 42 -3.53 -6.64 4.58
CA ASP A 42 -4.99 -6.48 4.51
C ASP A 42 -5.45 -5.38 3.54
N ALA A 43 -4.93 -5.45 2.31
CA ALA A 43 -5.14 -4.45 1.26
C ALA A 43 -4.72 -3.04 1.70
N TYR A 44 -3.48 -2.90 2.20
CA TYR A 44 -2.94 -1.63 2.71
C TYR A 44 -3.87 -1.01 3.77
N GLY A 45 -4.39 -1.83 4.69
CA GLY A 45 -5.32 -1.42 5.74
C GLY A 45 -6.77 -1.15 5.31
N HIS A 46 -7.12 -1.36 4.03
CA HIS A 46 -8.49 -1.14 3.55
C HIS A 46 -9.43 -2.31 3.84
N GLY A 47 -8.90 -3.49 4.18
CA GLY A 47 -9.66 -4.71 4.33
C GLY A 47 -9.86 -5.42 3.00
N LEU A 48 -9.13 -6.51 2.77
CA LEU A 48 -9.24 -7.26 1.53
C LEU A 48 -10.69 -7.73 1.27
N ALA A 49 -11.36 -8.27 2.30
CA ALA A 49 -12.76 -8.69 2.19
C ALA A 49 -13.71 -7.56 1.74
N ARG A 50 -13.40 -6.31 2.12
CA ARG A 50 -14.21 -5.13 1.80
C ARG A 50 -14.06 -4.70 0.34
N ILE A 51 -12.86 -4.85 -0.20
CA ILE A 51 -12.51 -4.33 -1.53
C ILE A 51 -12.40 -5.41 -2.61
N LEU A 52 -12.40 -6.70 -2.26
CA LEU A 52 -12.23 -7.80 -3.22
C LEU A 52 -13.20 -7.73 -4.41
N PRO A 53 -14.50 -7.41 -4.25
CA PRO A 53 -15.42 -7.27 -5.39
C PRO A 53 -15.02 -6.16 -6.38
N ALA A 54 -14.31 -5.13 -5.92
CA ALA A 54 -13.81 -4.04 -6.77
C ALA A 54 -12.56 -4.43 -7.58
N LEU A 55 -11.91 -5.55 -7.22
CA LEU A 55 -10.70 -6.05 -7.85
C LEU A 55 -10.96 -7.06 -8.97
N CYS A 56 -12.22 -7.30 -9.36
CA CYS A 56 -12.59 -8.30 -10.36
C CYS A 56 -11.93 -8.11 -11.74
N ALA A 57 -11.47 -6.89 -12.06
CA ALA A 57 -10.77 -6.59 -13.31
C ALA A 57 -9.24 -6.77 -13.23
N ALA A 58 -8.69 -7.14 -12.06
CA ALA A 58 -7.28 -7.46 -11.93
C ALA A 58 -6.99 -8.82 -12.56
N ASP A 59 -5.81 -9.00 -13.16
CA ASP A 59 -5.41 -10.29 -13.74
C ASP A 59 -4.94 -11.28 -12.67
N GLY A 60 -4.61 -10.78 -11.48
CA GLY A 60 -4.14 -11.56 -10.34
C GLY A 60 -4.05 -10.70 -9.08
N LEU A 61 -3.95 -11.34 -7.91
CA LEU A 61 -3.67 -10.67 -6.64
C LEU A 61 -2.21 -10.88 -6.23
N ALA A 62 -1.59 -9.91 -5.55
CA ALA A 62 -0.28 -10.08 -4.95
C ALA A 62 -0.33 -9.88 -3.43
N VAL A 63 0.02 -10.92 -2.69
CA VAL A 63 0.05 -11.00 -1.23
C VAL A 63 1.48 -11.22 -0.74
N LEU A 64 1.72 -11.13 0.56
CA LEU A 64 3.02 -11.39 1.16
C LEU A 64 3.20 -12.86 1.55
N HIS A 65 2.18 -13.49 2.15
CA HIS A 65 2.30 -14.83 2.75
C HIS A 65 1.31 -15.85 2.17
N LEU A 66 1.62 -17.15 2.30
CA LEU A 66 0.73 -18.25 1.86
C LEU A 66 -0.65 -18.21 2.57
N ASN A 67 -0.70 -17.80 3.83
CA ASN A 67 -1.98 -17.68 4.55
C ASN A 67 -2.87 -16.57 3.98
N GLU A 68 -2.30 -15.47 3.49
CA GLU A 68 -3.07 -14.44 2.78
C GLU A 68 -3.58 -15.00 1.44
N ALA A 69 -2.79 -15.82 0.74
CA ALA A 69 -3.24 -16.46 -0.52
C ALA A 69 -4.41 -17.42 -0.29
N ARG A 70 -4.37 -18.23 0.77
CA ARG A 70 -5.50 -19.08 1.20
C ARG A 70 -6.72 -18.24 1.57
N ALA A 71 -6.52 -17.12 2.29
CA ALA A 71 -7.61 -16.22 2.62
C ALA A 71 -8.27 -15.66 1.35
N CYS A 72 -7.49 -15.28 0.31
CA CYS A 72 -8.04 -14.87 -0.99
C CYS A 72 -8.95 -15.95 -1.61
N ARG A 73 -8.52 -17.22 -1.59
CA ARG A 73 -9.32 -18.35 -2.10
C ARG A 73 -10.60 -18.55 -1.30
N SER A 74 -10.52 -18.53 0.03
CA SER A 74 -11.69 -18.62 0.90
C SER A 74 -12.70 -17.48 0.70
N MET A 75 -12.23 -16.32 0.22
CA MET A 75 -13.08 -15.18 -0.16
C MET A 75 -13.60 -15.25 -1.60
N GLY A 76 -13.31 -16.32 -2.36
CA GLY A 76 -13.82 -16.56 -3.71
C GLY A 76 -12.97 -15.95 -4.83
N TRP A 77 -11.71 -15.61 -4.59
CA TRP A 77 -10.79 -15.26 -5.68
C TRP A 77 -10.33 -16.55 -6.38
N ASP A 78 -10.57 -16.67 -7.68
CA ASP A 78 -10.16 -17.84 -8.49
C ASP A 78 -8.95 -17.56 -9.38
N GLY A 79 -8.60 -16.28 -9.59
CA GLY A 79 -7.45 -15.88 -10.42
C GLY A 79 -6.10 -16.25 -9.78
N PRO A 80 -4.98 -16.08 -10.50
CA PRO A 80 -3.66 -16.39 -9.95
C PRO A 80 -3.32 -15.48 -8.76
N ILE A 81 -2.41 -15.95 -7.90
CA ILE A 81 -1.93 -15.21 -6.71
C ILE A 81 -0.41 -15.23 -6.65
N LEU A 82 0.20 -14.04 -6.67
CA LEU A 82 1.63 -13.83 -6.42
C LEU A 82 1.90 -13.72 -4.91
N VAL A 83 2.87 -14.48 -4.39
CA VAL A 83 3.29 -14.47 -2.99
C VAL A 83 4.70 -13.91 -2.90
N TYR A 84 4.84 -12.66 -2.46
CA TYR A 84 6.11 -11.95 -2.39
C TYR A 84 7.13 -12.59 -1.43
N GLY A 85 6.66 -13.19 -0.34
CA GLY A 85 7.52 -13.85 0.64
C GLY A 85 8.07 -15.20 0.16
N GLY A 86 7.47 -15.78 -0.89
CA GLY A 86 7.77 -17.14 -1.31
C GLY A 86 7.55 -18.12 -0.16
N LEU A 87 8.63 -18.78 0.27
CA LEU A 87 8.67 -19.72 1.38
C LEU A 87 9.65 -19.21 2.45
N TYR A 88 9.32 -19.31 3.73
CA TYR A 88 10.21 -18.96 4.85
C TYR A 88 10.89 -20.17 5.48
N SER A 89 10.33 -21.35 5.27
CA SER A 89 10.88 -22.61 5.78
C SER A 89 10.60 -23.79 4.84
N PRO A 90 11.31 -24.93 5.01
CA PRO A 90 10.95 -26.17 4.32
C PRO A 90 9.52 -26.62 4.58
N ALA A 91 8.95 -26.31 5.75
CA ALA A 91 7.58 -26.68 6.11
C ALA A 91 6.54 -25.96 5.25
N ASP A 92 6.82 -24.74 4.78
CA ASP A 92 5.91 -24.00 3.90
C ASP A 92 5.73 -24.70 2.55
N ALA A 93 6.75 -25.43 2.08
CA ALA A 93 6.65 -26.21 0.84
C ALA A 93 5.62 -27.36 0.96
N LEU A 94 5.44 -27.91 2.17
CA LEU A 94 4.42 -28.93 2.46
C LEU A 94 3.01 -28.35 2.48
N LEU A 95 2.90 -27.03 2.58
CA LEU A 95 1.67 -26.25 2.66
C LEU A 95 1.27 -25.64 1.31
N LEU A 96 1.92 -26.03 0.20
CA LEU A 96 1.57 -25.59 -1.15
C LEU A 96 0.39 -26.39 -1.70
N ASP A 97 -0.79 -26.09 -1.20
CA ASP A 97 -2.09 -26.71 -1.52
C ASP A 97 -3.03 -25.80 -2.32
N THR A 98 -2.60 -24.58 -2.61
CA THR A 98 -3.43 -23.56 -3.25
C THR A 98 -3.14 -23.52 -4.75
N PRO A 99 -4.15 -23.74 -5.61
CA PRO A 99 -3.96 -23.68 -7.06
C PRO A 99 -3.58 -22.28 -7.55
N GLY A 100 -2.82 -22.20 -8.64
CA GLY A 100 -2.51 -20.93 -9.33
C GLY A 100 -1.57 -19.99 -8.57
N LEU A 101 -0.74 -20.53 -7.67
CA LEU A 101 0.27 -19.76 -6.96
C LEU A 101 1.45 -19.39 -7.88
N HIS A 102 1.94 -18.16 -7.69
CA HIS A 102 3.20 -17.66 -8.17
C HIS A 102 4.08 -17.31 -6.97
N LEU A 103 5.21 -17.98 -6.78
CA LEU A 103 6.10 -17.75 -5.64
C LEU A 103 7.29 -16.88 -6.03
N VAL A 104 7.56 -15.82 -5.28
CA VAL A 104 8.79 -15.06 -5.45
C VAL A 104 9.92 -15.79 -4.73
N ILE A 105 10.95 -16.18 -5.47
CA ILE A 105 12.13 -16.88 -4.98
C ILE A 105 13.28 -15.90 -4.89
N THR A 106 13.91 -15.84 -3.72
CA THR A 106 14.88 -14.82 -3.35
C THR A 106 16.25 -15.39 -2.97
N HIS A 107 16.35 -16.70 -2.72
CA HIS A 107 17.60 -17.39 -2.44
C HIS A 107 17.51 -18.89 -2.78
N ALA A 108 18.66 -19.55 -2.94
CA ALA A 108 18.75 -20.92 -3.43
C ALA A 108 18.04 -21.95 -2.52
N ALA A 109 18.07 -21.77 -1.20
CA ALA A 109 17.43 -22.72 -0.28
C ALA A 109 15.92 -22.89 -0.53
N GLN A 110 15.19 -21.86 -1.00
CA GLN A 110 13.78 -22.00 -1.36
C GLN A 110 13.58 -22.98 -2.54
N LEU A 111 14.50 -23.01 -3.51
CA LEU A 111 14.49 -23.99 -4.60
C LEU A 111 14.80 -25.40 -4.08
N GLU A 112 15.73 -25.53 -3.14
CA GLU A 112 16.04 -26.82 -2.51
C GLU A 112 14.85 -27.38 -1.73
N TRP A 113 14.08 -26.52 -1.05
CA TRP A 113 12.88 -26.92 -0.33
C TRP A 113 11.81 -27.44 -1.30
N LEU A 114 11.57 -26.72 -2.40
CA LEU A 114 10.68 -27.17 -3.48
C LEU A 114 11.16 -28.50 -4.10
N ALA A 115 12.47 -28.70 -4.23
CA ALA A 115 13.06 -29.91 -4.80
C ALA A 115 12.80 -31.19 -3.99
N ARG A 116 12.59 -31.05 -2.68
CA ARG A 116 12.48 -32.13 -1.70
C ARG A 116 11.05 -32.37 -1.21
N ALA A 117 10.18 -31.38 -1.33
CA ALA A 117 8.81 -31.47 -0.84
C ALA A 117 7.91 -32.31 -1.78
N PRO A 118 6.98 -33.12 -1.22
CA PRO A 118 5.90 -33.73 -1.99
C PRO A 118 4.84 -32.67 -2.30
N LEU A 119 5.06 -31.90 -3.37
CA LEU A 119 4.17 -30.80 -3.75
C LEU A 119 2.83 -31.31 -4.29
N ALA A 120 1.73 -30.81 -3.73
CA ALA A 120 0.38 -31.08 -4.24
C ALA A 120 0.08 -30.25 -5.50
N GLU A 121 0.60 -29.02 -5.53
CA GLU A 121 0.46 -28.06 -6.62
C GLU A 121 1.81 -27.74 -7.27
N ARG A 122 1.77 -27.23 -8.50
CA ARG A 122 2.96 -26.80 -9.26
C ARG A 122 2.98 -25.29 -9.35
N PRO A 123 3.50 -24.56 -8.35
CA PRO A 123 3.50 -23.11 -8.41
C PRO A 123 4.40 -22.63 -9.55
N ALA A 124 4.00 -21.56 -10.22
CA ALA A 124 4.94 -20.78 -11.01
C ALA A 124 5.93 -20.08 -10.05
N ILE A 125 7.13 -19.77 -10.53
CA ILE A 125 8.17 -19.13 -9.72
C ILE A 125 8.70 -17.87 -10.39
N TRP A 126 9.01 -16.87 -9.58
CA TRP A 126 9.58 -15.60 -10.01
C TRP A 126 10.91 -15.40 -9.32
N LEU A 127 12.01 -15.53 -10.05
CA LEU A 127 13.34 -15.28 -9.51
C LEU A 127 13.55 -13.78 -9.32
N ARG A 128 13.69 -13.36 -8.07
CA ARG A 128 13.91 -11.96 -7.72
C ARG A 128 15.38 -11.62 -7.87
N TYR A 129 15.68 -10.60 -8.68
CA TYR A 129 16.98 -9.96 -8.68
C TYR A 129 17.10 -9.02 -7.47
N ALA A 130 18.25 -9.02 -6.81
CA ALA A 130 18.51 -8.14 -5.66
C ALA A 130 18.38 -6.65 -6.04
N GLY A 131 18.70 -6.31 -7.31
CA GLY A 131 18.51 -4.97 -7.86
C GLY A 131 19.37 -3.91 -7.19
N ASP A 132 19.03 -2.67 -7.46
CA ASP A 132 19.56 -1.45 -6.84
C ASP A 132 19.08 -1.26 -5.39
N ILE A 133 17.94 -1.86 -5.04
CA ILE A 133 17.39 -1.79 -3.68
C ILE A 133 18.12 -2.69 -2.68
N HIS A 134 18.85 -3.72 -3.15
CA HIS A 134 19.63 -4.67 -2.33
C HIS A 134 18.90 -5.25 -1.10
N HIS A 135 17.57 -5.41 -1.19
CA HIS A 135 16.75 -5.85 -0.05
C HIS A 135 16.65 -7.38 0.06
N THR A 136 16.12 -8.07 -0.96
CA THR A 136 16.19 -9.54 -1.08
C THR A 136 16.30 -9.92 -2.56
N GLY A 137 16.76 -11.14 -2.85
CA GLY A 137 16.95 -11.61 -4.21
C GLY A 137 18.36 -12.08 -4.48
N PHE A 138 18.57 -12.65 -5.66
CA PHE A 138 19.86 -13.13 -6.12
C PHE A 138 20.74 -11.99 -6.60
N SER A 139 22.04 -12.09 -6.31
CA SER A 139 23.06 -11.24 -6.94
C SER A 139 23.14 -11.54 -8.44
N ALA A 140 23.84 -10.68 -9.20
CA ALA A 140 24.06 -10.93 -10.63
C ALA A 140 24.81 -12.26 -10.89
N GLY A 141 25.76 -12.62 -10.02
CA GLY A 141 26.52 -13.86 -10.12
C GLY A 141 25.69 -15.10 -9.79
N ASP A 142 24.78 -15.00 -8.83
CA ASP A 142 23.96 -16.13 -8.37
C ASP A 142 22.69 -16.34 -9.21
N TYR A 143 22.30 -15.36 -10.02
CA TYR A 143 21.02 -15.38 -10.74
C TYR A 143 20.92 -16.51 -11.76
N ARG A 144 21.97 -16.70 -12.58
CA ARG A 144 21.98 -17.76 -13.60
C ARG A 144 22.00 -19.16 -12.96
N PRO A 145 22.86 -19.48 -11.97
CA PRO A 145 22.75 -20.73 -11.23
C PRO A 145 21.36 -20.98 -10.64
N ALA A 146 20.72 -19.95 -10.09
CA ALA A 146 19.35 -20.06 -9.57
C ALA A 146 18.32 -20.35 -10.68
N PHE A 147 18.47 -19.73 -11.86
CA PHE A 147 17.64 -20.04 -13.03
C PHE A 147 17.80 -21.48 -13.50
N GLU A 148 19.03 -21.98 -13.61
CA GLU A 148 19.24 -23.38 -14.01
C GLU A 148 18.65 -24.36 -13.00
N ALA A 149 18.78 -24.07 -11.69
CA ALA A 149 18.14 -24.87 -10.64
C ALA A 149 16.61 -24.84 -10.75
N ALA A 150 16.01 -23.65 -10.91
CA ALA A 150 14.58 -23.48 -11.17
C ALA A 150 14.12 -24.26 -12.42
N TYR A 151 14.88 -24.19 -13.50
CA TYR A 151 14.59 -24.88 -14.76
C TYR A 151 14.64 -26.40 -14.61
N ALA A 152 15.60 -26.92 -13.83
CA ALA A 152 15.67 -28.34 -13.49
C ALA A 152 14.43 -28.80 -12.68
N LEU A 153 13.88 -27.95 -11.79
CA LEU A 153 12.64 -28.25 -11.09
C LEU A 153 11.43 -28.27 -12.03
N ALA A 154 11.34 -27.33 -12.97
CA ALA A 154 10.28 -27.29 -13.97
C ALA A 154 10.31 -28.54 -14.87
N ARG A 155 11.51 -28.97 -15.29
CA ARG A 155 11.73 -30.22 -16.05
C ARG A 155 11.31 -31.47 -15.30
N ARG A 156 11.38 -31.46 -13.97
CA ARG A 156 10.88 -32.53 -13.08
C ARG A 156 9.37 -32.42 -12.80
N GLY A 157 8.72 -31.36 -13.28
CA GLY A 157 7.31 -31.10 -13.04
C GLY A 157 6.98 -30.66 -11.61
N LEU A 158 7.96 -30.13 -10.87
CA LEU A 158 7.74 -29.64 -9.50
C LEU A 158 7.25 -28.20 -9.45
N VAL A 159 7.60 -27.39 -10.45
CA VAL A 159 7.17 -26.00 -10.59
C VAL A 159 6.63 -25.77 -12.01
N GLY A 160 5.82 -24.73 -12.16
CA GLY A 160 5.30 -24.25 -13.44
C GLY A 160 6.27 -23.27 -14.14
N ASP A 161 5.70 -22.20 -14.70
CA ASP A 161 6.46 -21.16 -15.40
C ASP A 161 7.52 -20.49 -14.51
N ILE A 162 8.63 -20.11 -15.11
CA ILE A 162 9.73 -19.39 -14.46
C ILE A 162 9.79 -17.98 -15.02
N GLY A 163 9.59 -16.98 -14.16
CA GLY A 163 9.66 -15.56 -14.50
C GLY A 163 10.80 -14.83 -13.79
N HIS A 164 11.02 -13.60 -14.23
CA HIS A 164 12.05 -12.70 -13.74
C HIS A 164 11.42 -11.49 -13.06
N LEU A 165 11.85 -11.19 -11.84
CA LEU A 165 11.30 -10.08 -11.05
C LEU A 165 12.40 -9.12 -10.60
N ASN A 166 12.19 -7.83 -10.86
CA ASN A 166 12.96 -6.74 -10.26
C ASN A 166 12.02 -5.77 -9.53
N HIS A 167 12.56 -5.00 -8.58
CA HIS A 167 11.84 -3.91 -7.93
C HIS A 167 12.79 -2.72 -7.79
N TYR A 168 12.52 -1.65 -8.53
CA TYR A 168 13.35 -0.45 -8.54
C TYR A 168 13.31 0.28 -7.20
N ALA A 169 14.44 0.84 -6.77
CA ALA A 169 14.54 1.61 -5.54
C ALA A 169 14.00 3.04 -5.69
N ARG A 170 14.20 3.66 -6.87
CA ARG A 170 13.96 5.10 -7.14
C ARG A 170 12.98 5.34 -8.29
N ALA A 171 11.97 4.49 -8.43
CA ALA A 171 11.00 4.59 -9.53
C ALA A 171 10.09 5.82 -9.48
N ASP A 172 10.10 6.54 -8.36
CA ASP A 172 9.44 7.84 -8.18
C ASP A 172 10.21 9.00 -8.82
N GLU A 173 11.44 8.77 -9.28
CA GLU A 173 12.30 9.75 -9.93
C GLU A 173 12.38 9.54 -11.45
N SER A 174 12.58 10.61 -12.22
CA SER A 174 12.50 10.59 -13.69
C SER A 174 13.62 9.82 -14.39
N ASP A 175 14.77 9.67 -13.75
CA ASP A 175 15.95 8.92 -14.23
C ASP A 175 16.27 7.71 -13.32
N GLY A 176 15.45 7.47 -12.29
CA GLY A 176 15.77 6.55 -11.20
C GLY A 176 15.66 5.06 -11.53
N VAL A 177 15.30 4.70 -12.77
CA VAL A 177 15.11 3.30 -13.20
C VAL A 177 16.09 2.84 -14.28
N ASP A 178 16.71 3.74 -15.04
CA ASP A 178 17.41 3.38 -16.27
C ASP A 178 18.62 2.46 -16.03
N ALA A 179 19.46 2.82 -15.05
CA ALA A 179 20.62 2.01 -14.68
C ALA A 179 20.22 0.65 -14.11
N ALA A 180 19.18 0.63 -13.27
CA ALA A 180 18.67 -0.58 -12.63
C ALA A 180 18.00 -1.53 -13.66
N ASP A 181 17.26 -0.99 -14.63
CA ASP A 181 16.69 -1.78 -15.72
C ASP A 181 17.78 -2.34 -16.62
N THR A 182 18.75 -1.52 -17.02
CA THR A 182 19.89 -1.97 -17.84
C THR A 182 20.63 -3.13 -17.19
N ALA A 183 20.98 -3.01 -15.90
CA ALA A 183 21.64 -4.08 -15.16
C ALA A 183 20.77 -5.34 -15.08
N PHE A 184 19.47 -5.19 -14.82
CA PHE A 184 18.55 -6.33 -14.76
C PHE A 184 18.40 -7.05 -16.12
N ARG A 185 18.29 -6.29 -17.23
CA ARG A 185 18.21 -6.83 -18.59
C ARG A 185 19.48 -7.60 -18.97
N GLN A 186 20.65 -7.14 -18.54
CA GLN A 186 21.91 -7.87 -18.71
C GLN A 186 21.91 -9.19 -17.94
N VAL A 187 21.45 -9.20 -16.69
CA VAL A 187 21.38 -10.39 -15.85
C VAL A 187 20.49 -11.48 -16.48
N ILE A 188 19.34 -11.09 -17.04
CA ILE A 188 18.38 -12.03 -17.63
C ILE A 188 18.62 -12.32 -19.12
N ALA A 189 19.69 -11.77 -19.72
CA ALA A 189 19.97 -11.95 -21.13
C ALA A 189 20.08 -13.43 -21.52
N GLY A 190 19.31 -13.85 -22.53
CA GLY A 190 19.26 -15.25 -22.99
C GLY A 190 18.52 -16.21 -22.06
N LEU A 191 17.91 -15.74 -20.97
CA LEU A 191 17.02 -16.54 -20.12
C LEU A 191 15.57 -16.37 -20.60
N PRO A 192 14.83 -17.46 -20.91
CA PRO A 192 13.43 -17.36 -21.27
C PRO A 192 12.56 -17.16 -20.02
N GLY A 193 11.47 -16.40 -20.17
CA GLY A 193 10.48 -16.25 -19.13
C GLY A 193 9.79 -14.89 -19.15
N PRO A 194 8.61 -14.74 -18.52
CA PRO A 194 7.98 -13.45 -18.34
C PRO A 194 8.79 -12.57 -17.38
N VAL A 195 8.67 -11.26 -17.55
CA VAL A 195 9.36 -10.24 -16.76
C VAL A 195 8.34 -9.40 -16.01
N SER A 196 8.67 -9.01 -14.77
CA SER A 196 7.88 -8.08 -13.97
C SER A 196 8.78 -7.12 -13.20
N THR A 197 8.68 -5.82 -13.49
CA THR A 197 9.52 -4.78 -12.84
C THR A 197 8.71 -3.67 -12.19
N SER A 198 7.62 -3.23 -12.82
CA SER A 198 6.94 -1.99 -12.44
C SER A 198 6.06 -2.12 -11.19
N ASN A 199 6.37 -1.33 -10.16
CA ASN A 199 5.47 -1.00 -9.05
C ASN A 199 4.54 0.18 -9.44
N SER A 200 3.83 0.79 -8.48
CA SER A 200 2.97 1.96 -8.73
C SER A 200 3.71 3.12 -9.42
N ALA A 201 4.89 3.49 -8.91
CA ALA A 201 5.67 4.62 -9.40
C ALA A 201 6.18 4.35 -10.82
N ALA A 202 6.80 3.19 -11.04
CA ALA A 202 7.32 2.79 -12.34
C ALA A 202 6.22 2.67 -13.39
N LEU A 203 5.02 2.20 -13.03
CA LEU A 203 3.90 2.13 -13.96
C LEU A 203 3.43 3.52 -14.41
N LEU A 204 3.37 4.49 -13.49
CA LEU A 204 2.81 5.82 -13.75
C LEU A 204 3.82 6.80 -14.35
N LEU A 205 5.11 6.67 -14.03
CA LEU A 205 6.18 7.55 -14.53
C LEU A 205 6.95 6.93 -15.71
N HIS A 206 7.15 5.61 -15.70
CA HIS A 206 8.02 4.89 -16.62
C HIS A 206 7.23 3.89 -17.51
N GLY A 207 6.07 4.32 -18.00
CA GLY A 207 5.12 3.46 -18.72
C GLY A 207 5.70 2.72 -19.94
N ALA A 208 6.70 3.31 -20.62
CA ALA A 208 7.42 2.65 -21.71
C ALA A 208 8.20 1.40 -21.26
N LEU A 209 8.79 1.42 -20.06
CA LEU A 209 9.44 0.23 -19.49
C LEU A 209 8.40 -0.82 -19.09
N ALA A 210 7.27 -0.39 -18.51
CA ALA A 210 6.16 -1.28 -18.17
C ALA A 210 5.65 -2.03 -19.41
N ALA A 211 5.58 -1.35 -20.56
CA ALA A 211 5.20 -1.93 -21.85
C ALA A 211 6.09 -3.11 -22.28
N GLY A 212 7.37 -3.08 -21.92
CA GLY A 212 8.36 -4.11 -22.24
C GLY A 212 8.38 -5.29 -21.25
N THR A 213 7.34 -5.45 -20.44
CA THR A 213 7.21 -6.52 -19.44
C THR A 213 5.87 -7.25 -19.56
N GLN A 214 5.74 -8.41 -18.93
CA GLN A 214 4.51 -9.23 -18.98
C GLN A 214 3.60 -9.01 -17.78
N TRP A 215 4.13 -8.45 -16.68
CA TRP A 215 3.37 -8.19 -15.46
C TRP A 215 3.80 -6.91 -14.75
N VAL A 216 2.83 -6.13 -14.29
CA VAL A 216 3.01 -4.98 -13.40
C VAL A 216 2.39 -5.24 -12.03
N ARG A 217 2.84 -4.50 -11.01
CA ARG A 217 2.50 -4.74 -9.60
C ARG A 217 2.14 -3.45 -8.84
N PRO A 218 1.10 -2.71 -9.24
CA PRO A 218 0.66 -1.55 -8.49
C PRO A 218 0.19 -1.94 -7.07
N GLY A 219 0.57 -1.11 -6.10
CA GLY A 219 0.17 -1.20 -4.70
C GLY A 219 -0.42 0.13 -4.25
N LEU A 220 0.41 1.06 -3.77
CA LEU A 220 -0.05 2.34 -3.21
C LEU A 220 -1.08 3.10 -4.08
N ALA A 221 -0.84 3.21 -5.40
CA ALA A 221 -1.74 3.92 -6.31
C ALA A 221 -3.11 3.26 -6.47
N LEU A 222 -3.22 1.94 -6.26
CA LEU A 222 -4.51 1.23 -6.27
C LEU A 222 -5.46 1.78 -5.19
N TYR A 223 -4.90 2.28 -4.09
CA TYR A 223 -5.62 2.82 -2.94
C TYR A 223 -5.79 4.34 -2.98
N GLY A 224 -5.42 4.98 -4.10
CA GLY A 224 -5.68 6.40 -4.29
C GLY A 224 -4.66 7.33 -3.66
N ALA A 225 -3.45 6.84 -3.38
CA ALA A 225 -2.34 7.64 -2.90
C ALA A 225 -1.25 7.73 -3.98
N SER A 226 -0.74 8.94 -4.18
CA SER A 226 0.37 9.20 -5.09
C SER A 226 1.65 8.55 -4.59
N PRO A 227 2.43 7.92 -5.47
CA PRO A 227 3.77 7.47 -5.15
C PRO A 227 4.83 8.58 -5.35
N PHE A 228 4.45 9.82 -5.68
CA PHE A 228 5.38 10.90 -6.01
C PHE A 228 5.26 12.07 -5.04
N ALA A 229 6.38 12.75 -4.79
CA ALA A 229 6.41 13.97 -3.97
C ALA A 229 5.90 15.22 -4.72
N ASP A 230 6.04 15.25 -6.05
CA ASP A 230 5.76 16.42 -6.89
C ASP A 230 4.36 16.41 -7.53
N ARG A 231 3.63 15.30 -7.40
CA ARG A 231 2.31 15.08 -8.01
C ARG A 231 1.36 14.50 -6.99
N SER A 232 0.19 15.12 -6.87
CA SER A 232 -0.91 14.65 -6.03
C SER A 232 -1.67 13.48 -6.68
N ALA A 233 -2.38 12.70 -5.87
CA ALA A 233 -3.30 11.67 -6.35
C ALA A 233 -4.31 12.24 -7.38
N ALA A 234 -4.84 13.44 -7.13
CA ALA A 234 -5.78 14.10 -8.03
C ALA A 234 -5.19 14.39 -9.42
N GLN A 235 -3.94 14.87 -9.50
CA GLN A 235 -3.25 15.09 -10.77
C GLN A 235 -3.01 13.79 -11.57
N LEU A 236 -2.98 12.65 -10.89
CA LEU A 236 -2.85 11.32 -11.48
C LEU A 236 -4.21 10.69 -11.84
N ASP A 237 -5.33 11.37 -11.56
CA ASP A 237 -6.69 10.84 -11.62
C ASP A 237 -6.89 9.60 -10.72
N LEU A 238 -6.30 9.65 -9.52
CA LEU A 238 -6.47 8.66 -8.47
C LEU A 238 -7.43 9.19 -7.41
N ARG A 239 -8.33 8.33 -6.93
CA ARG A 239 -9.34 8.64 -5.91
C ARG A 239 -8.95 7.99 -4.58
N PRO A 240 -8.81 8.76 -3.49
CA PRO A 240 -8.50 8.19 -2.17
C PRO A 240 -9.54 7.16 -1.74
N ALA A 241 -9.11 5.93 -1.48
CA ALA A 241 -10.01 4.84 -1.10
C ALA A 241 -10.28 4.77 0.41
N MET A 242 -9.46 5.45 1.24
CA MET A 242 -9.66 5.55 2.69
C MET A 242 -9.80 7.02 3.10
N SER A 243 -10.78 7.30 3.96
CA SER A 243 -10.87 8.56 4.69
C SER A 243 -11.00 8.29 6.18
N LEU A 244 -10.17 8.94 7.00
CA LEU A 244 -10.21 8.83 8.45
C LEU A 244 -10.91 10.05 9.04
N HIS A 245 -12.03 9.81 9.72
CA HIS A 245 -12.90 10.84 10.25
C HIS A 245 -13.07 10.72 11.75
N SER A 246 -13.27 11.86 12.40
CA SER A 246 -13.56 11.98 13.83
C SER A 246 -14.46 13.20 14.04
N GLN A 247 -14.57 13.67 15.28
CA GLN A 247 -15.25 14.92 15.60
C GLN A 247 -14.58 15.62 16.79
N ILE A 248 -14.87 16.90 16.97
CA ILE A 248 -14.51 17.64 18.18
C ILE A 248 -15.32 17.08 19.36
N VAL A 249 -14.63 16.64 20.42
CA VAL A 249 -15.26 16.10 21.65
C VAL A 249 -15.08 17.00 22.86
N GLY A 250 -14.24 18.03 22.74
CA GLY A 250 -14.01 19.01 23.78
C GLY A 250 -13.39 20.27 23.21
N ILE A 251 -13.61 21.40 23.88
CA ILE A 251 -13.05 22.69 23.53
C ILE A 251 -12.43 23.30 24.78
N GLN A 252 -11.20 23.78 24.67
CA GLN A 252 -10.44 24.41 25.76
C GLN A 252 -10.04 25.82 25.35
N ARG A 253 -10.09 26.77 26.29
CA ARG A 253 -9.52 28.11 26.12
C ARG A 253 -8.19 28.17 26.83
N VAL A 254 -7.12 28.30 26.06
CA VAL A 254 -5.74 28.30 26.55
C VAL A 254 -5.23 29.73 26.55
N GLN A 255 -4.68 30.18 27.68
CA GLN A 255 -4.11 31.53 27.79
C GLN A 255 -2.71 31.59 27.19
N ALA A 256 -2.25 32.80 26.85
CA ALA A 256 -0.87 33.01 26.44
C ALA A 256 0.11 32.50 27.51
N GLY A 257 1.18 31.83 27.09
CA GLY A 257 2.19 31.20 27.95
C GLY A 257 1.84 29.80 28.48
N ALA A 258 0.63 29.29 28.23
CA ALA A 258 0.27 27.94 28.63
C ALA A 258 0.65 26.89 27.57
N GLY A 259 1.03 25.69 28.03
CA GLY A 259 1.38 24.56 27.18
C GLY A 259 0.19 23.66 26.85
N VAL A 260 0.19 23.03 25.67
CA VAL A 260 -0.81 22.04 25.23
C VAL A 260 -0.17 20.69 24.99
N GLY A 261 -0.83 19.64 25.48
CA GLY A 261 -0.40 18.25 25.34
C GLY A 261 0.79 17.88 26.23
N TYR A 262 1.29 16.66 26.05
CA TYR A 262 2.43 16.17 26.84
C TYR A 262 3.66 17.08 26.71
N SER A 263 4.26 17.37 27.86
CA SER A 263 5.44 18.23 27.99
C SER A 263 5.23 19.67 27.50
N GLY A 264 3.98 20.12 27.30
CA GLY A 264 3.71 21.45 26.75
C GLY A 264 4.34 21.65 25.36
N ALA A 265 4.34 20.60 24.54
CA ALA A 265 5.04 20.58 23.24
C ALA A 265 4.55 21.69 22.27
N PHE A 266 3.36 22.23 22.49
CA PHE A 266 2.94 23.51 21.94
C PHE A 266 2.81 24.53 23.07
N LEU A 267 3.40 25.71 22.88
CA LEU A 267 3.26 26.85 23.78
C LEU A 267 2.40 27.92 23.10
N ALA A 268 1.28 28.27 23.71
CA ALA A 268 0.40 29.30 23.18
C ALA A 268 1.06 30.69 23.31
N THR A 269 1.24 31.41 22.21
CA THR A 269 1.79 32.77 22.21
C THR A 269 0.74 33.85 22.42
N ALA A 270 -0.54 33.50 22.24
CA ALA A 270 -1.72 34.33 22.49
C ALA A 270 -2.81 33.47 23.14
N ALA A 271 -3.93 34.09 23.54
CA ALA A 271 -5.12 33.31 23.89
C ALA A 271 -5.58 32.51 22.66
N THR A 272 -5.83 31.21 22.82
CA THR A 272 -6.12 30.28 21.71
C THR A 272 -7.20 29.30 22.11
N THR A 273 -8.11 29.05 21.18
CA THR A 273 -9.15 28.03 21.28
C THR A 273 -8.63 26.70 20.74
N VAL A 274 -8.64 25.68 21.59
CA VAL A 274 -8.11 24.35 21.27
C VAL A 274 -9.24 23.33 21.24
N GLY A 275 -9.35 22.62 20.12
CA GLY A 275 -10.28 21.50 19.95
C GLY A 275 -9.62 20.19 20.34
N ILE A 276 -10.37 19.29 20.98
CA ILE A 276 -9.92 17.94 21.30
C ILE A 276 -10.63 16.96 20.37
N VAL A 277 -9.86 16.12 19.69
CA VAL A 277 -10.34 15.13 18.71
C VAL A 277 -10.07 13.74 19.24
N THR A 278 -11.04 12.82 19.13
CA THR A 278 -10.80 11.40 19.45
C THR A 278 -10.08 10.72 18.30
N CYS A 279 -8.77 10.77 18.31
CA CYS A 279 -7.88 9.92 17.55
C CYS A 279 -6.49 10.05 18.17
N GLY A 280 -5.76 8.96 18.28
CA GLY A 280 -4.41 8.97 18.81
C GLY A 280 -3.57 7.83 18.24
N TYR A 281 -2.38 7.64 18.80
CA TYR A 281 -1.44 6.69 18.21
C TYR A 281 -1.85 5.23 18.32
N ALA A 282 -2.69 4.88 19.31
CA ALA A 282 -3.21 3.52 19.37
C ALA A 282 -4.33 3.27 18.34
N ASP A 283 -4.81 4.32 17.64
CA ASP A 283 -5.69 4.18 16.47
C ASP A 283 -4.92 3.93 15.16
N GLY A 284 -3.62 4.23 15.15
CA GLY A 284 -2.78 4.24 13.96
C GLY A 284 -2.30 5.63 13.54
N TYR A 285 -2.68 6.70 14.24
CA TYR A 285 -2.20 8.05 13.91
C TYR A 285 -0.73 8.23 14.37
N PRO A 286 0.17 8.86 13.58
CA PRO A 286 1.57 8.95 13.93
C PRO A 286 1.77 9.78 15.21
N ARG A 287 2.29 9.14 16.27
CA ARG A 287 2.57 9.80 17.55
C ARG A 287 3.51 11.00 17.39
N HIS A 288 4.43 10.89 16.45
CA HIS A 288 5.47 11.87 16.19
C HIS A 288 5.02 13.01 15.26
N ALA A 289 3.75 13.03 14.81
CA ALA A 289 3.21 14.16 14.05
C ALA A 289 3.42 15.48 14.83
N PRO A 290 4.11 16.47 14.25
CA PRO A 290 4.43 17.70 14.93
C PRO A 290 3.21 18.65 15.02
N THR A 291 3.33 19.67 15.88
CA THR A 291 2.52 20.88 15.75
C THR A 291 2.62 21.41 14.32
N GLY A 292 1.50 21.75 13.71
CA GLY A 292 1.45 22.20 12.32
C GLY A 292 0.98 21.13 11.33
N THR A 293 0.93 19.86 11.71
CA THR A 293 0.34 18.82 10.85
C THR A 293 -1.10 19.17 10.49
N PRO A 294 -1.46 19.13 9.19
CA PRO A 294 -2.77 19.61 8.75
C PRO A 294 -3.90 18.69 9.20
N VAL A 295 -5.05 19.30 9.44
CA VAL A 295 -6.33 18.64 9.73
C VAL A 295 -7.46 19.52 9.18
N VAL A 296 -8.61 18.96 8.86
CA VAL A 296 -9.79 19.73 8.46
C VAL A 296 -10.86 19.62 9.53
N VAL A 297 -11.33 20.75 10.06
CA VAL A 297 -12.41 20.83 11.04
C VAL A 297 -13.55 21.64 10.41
N ASP A 298 -14.74 21.06 10.35
CA ASP A 298 -15.93 21.72 9.77
C ASP A 298 -15.68 22.30 8.35
N GLY A 299 -14.94 21.54 7.53
CA GLY A 299 -14.55 21.94 6.17
C GLY A 299 -13.41 22.97 6.09
N VAL A 300 -12.93 23.50 7.22
CA VAL A 300 -11.85 24.48 7.28
C VAL A 300 -10.52 23.80 7.61
N ARG A 301 -9.49 24.05 6.79
CA ARG A 301 -8.12 23.59 7.06
C ARG A 301 -7.53 24.32 8.26
N THR A 302 -7.00 23.53 9.20
CA THR A 302 -6.27 23.99 10.38
C THR A 302 -5.13 23.00 10.68
N ARG A 303 -4.63 22.96 11.92
CA ARG A 303 -3.43 22.19 12.30
C ARG A 303 -3.55 21.52 13.66
N LEU A 304 -2.71 20.50 13.87
CA LEU A 304 -2.45 19.91 15.19
C LEU A 304 -1.67 20.89 16.09
N LEU A 305 -1.94 20.78 17.40
CA LEU A 305 -1.25 21.50 18.47
C LEU A 305 -0.65 20.50 19.47
N GLY A 306 0.68 20.47 19.57
CA GLY A 306 1.39 19.61 20.51
C GLY A 306 1.41 18.14 20.08
N ARG A 307 1.78 17.25 21.01
CA ARG A 307 1.95 15.82 20.72
C ARG A 307 0.62 15.09 20.66
N VAL A 308 0.50 14.16 19.70
CA VAL A 308 -0.58 13.17 19.65
C VAL A 308 -0.47 12.22 20.84
N SER A 309 -1.58 12.04 21.57
CA SER A 309 -1.68 11.12 22.72
C SER A 309 -2.19 9.73 22.29
N MET A 310 -2.44 8.83 23.25
CA MET A 310 -2.90 7.47 22.93
C MET A 310 -4.24 7.47 22.20
N ASP A 311 -5.17 8.31 22.62
CA ASP A 311 -6.58 8.28 22.17
C ASP A 311 -7.10 9.62 21.66
N MET A 312 -6.34 10.69 21.88
CA MET A 312 -6.73 12.05 21.58
C MET A 312 -5.60 12.88 20.95
N MET A 313 -6.00 13.91 20.22
CA MET A 313 -5.11 14.96 19.71
C MET A 313 -5.77 16.32 19.90
N ALA A 314 -4.94 17.36 19.99
CA ALA A 314 -5.40 18.74 20.06
C ALA A 314 -5.23 19.42 18.70
N VAL A 315 -6.21 20.23 18.32
CA VAL A 315 -6.26 20.97 17.05
C VAL A 315 -6.53 22.45 17.30
N ASP A 316 -6.01 23.30 16.44
CA ASP A 316 -6.19 24.75 16.49
C ASP A 316 -7.59 25.12 15.97
N LEU A 317 -8.42 25.75 16.79
CA LEU A 317 -9.77 26.19 16.40
C LEU A 317 -9.85 27.70 16.12
N GLU A 318 -8.75 28.44 16.24
CA GLU A 318 -8.76 29.87 15.89
C GLU A 318 -9.19 30.12 14.43
N PRO A 319 -8.77 29.32 13.43
CA PRO A 319 -9.27 29.47 12.07
C PRO A 319 -10.73 29.05 11.88
N VAL A 320 -11.37 28.43 12.89
CA VAL A 320 -12.66 27.76 12.81
C VAL A 320 -13.59 28.21 13.96
N PRO A 321 -13.89 29.52 14.08
CA PRO A 321 -14.58 30.08 15.24
C PRO A 321 -16.01 29.53 15.45
N GLN A 322 -16.61 28.97 14.41
CA GLN A 322 -17.93 28.34 14.46
C GLN A 322 -17.90 26.89 14.97
N ALA A 323 -16.72 26.27 15.08
CA ALA A 323 -16.61 24.87 15.48
C ALA A 323 -17.16 24.65 16.91
N CYS A 324 -18.06 23.69 17.04
CA CYS A 324 -18.66 23.27 18.31
C CYS A 324 -18.33 21.81 18.62
N ILE A 325 -18.68 21.34 19.83
CA ILE A 325 -18.62 19.91 20.14
C ILE A 325 -19.52 19.16 19.16
N GLY A 326 -18.96 18.13 18.52
CA GLY A 326 -19.59 17.38 17.44
C GLY A 326 -19.19 17.84 16.03
N ALA A 327 -18.48 18.96 15.89
CA ALA A 327 -18.01 19.41 14.57
C ALA A 327 -17.15 18.33 13.89
N PRO A 328 -17.39 18.01 12.60
CA PRO A 328 -16.72 16.92 11.92
C PRO A 328 -15.24 17.24 11.71
N VAL A 329 -14.40 16.21 11.86
CA VAL A 329 -12.95 16.31 11.66
C VAL A 329 -12.52 15.30 10.62
N THR A 330 -11.79 15.74 9.59
CA THR A 330 -11.12 14.86 8.63
C THR A 330 -9.63 14.87 8.91
N LEU A 331 -9.10 13.70 9.24
CA LEU A 331 -7.69 13.47 9.51
C LEU A 331 -6.91 13.17 8.22
N TRP A 332 -7.54 12.47 7.26
CA TRP A 332 -7.12 12.39 5.86
C TRP A 332 -8.25 11.81 5.02
N GLY A 333 -8.15 11.89 3.70
CA GLY A 333 -9.04 11.25 2.73
C GLY A 333 -9.69 12.22 1.73
N ALA A 334 -10.80 11.79 1.15
CA ALA A 334 -11.47 12.48 0.04
C ALA A 334 -12.03 13.87 0.40
N SER A 335 -12.22 14.16 1.69
CA SER A 335 -12.78 15.43 2.20
C SER A 335 -11.74 16.55 2.36
N GLY A 336 -10.87 16.73 1.35
CA GLY A 336 -10.00 17.90 1.23
C GLY A 336 -8.64 17.82 1.94
N LEU A 337 -8.21 16.65 2.41
CA LEU A 337 -6.89 16.45 3.01
C LEU A 337 -6.25 15.14 2.54
N ALA A 338 -5.28 15.22 1.65
CA ALA A 338 -4.57 14.06 1.14
C ALA A 338 -3.75 13.38 2.25
N VAL A 339 -3.69 12.05 2.24
CA VAL A 339 -2.92 11.28 3.24
C VAL A 339 -1.42 11.54 3.08
N GLU A 340 -0.98 11.84 1.87
CA GLU A 340 0.39 12.21 1.52
C GLU A 340 0.82 13.52 2.19
N GLU A 341 -0.10 14.49 2.32
CA GLU A 341 0.16 15.77 2.98
C GLU A 341 0.41 15.58 4.49
N VAL A 342 -0.39 14.73 5.11
CA VAL A 342 -0.25 14.35 6.54
C VAL A 342 1.05 13.56 6.76
N ALA A 343 1.32 12.58 5.89
CA ALA A 343 2.52 11.77 5.96
C ALA A 343 3.79 12.61 5.82
N ALA A 344 3.83 13.50 4.82
CA ALA A 344 4.95 14.42 4.60
C ALA A 344 5.16 15.34 5.82
N SER A 345 4.09 15.90 6.39
CA SER A 345 4.19 16.71 7.61
C SER A 345 4.72 15.93 8.82
N ALA A 346 4.38 14.65 8.93
CA ALA A 346 4.89 13.78 9.99
C ALA A 346 6.29 13.20 9.69
N GLY A 347 6.86 13.40 8.50
CA GLY A 347 8.14 12.81 8.12
C GLY A 347 8.07 11.30 7.85
N THR A 348 6.94 10.83 7.33
CA THR A 348 6.69 9.44 6.93
C THR A 348 6.05 9.38 5.53
N ILE A 349 5.59 8.20 5.11
CA ILE A 349 4.95 7.89 3.83
C ILE A 349 3.48 7.51 4.01
N ALA A 350 2.65 7.79 3.00
CA ALA A 350 1.23 7.45 3.02
C ALA A 350 0.96 5.97 3.29
N ALA A 351 1.82 5.07 2.81
CA ALA A 351 1.69 3.63 3.04
C ALA A 351 1.73 3.28 4.54
N GLU A 352 2.56 3.95 5.34
CA GLU A 352 2.62 3.72 6.80
C GLU A 352 1.29 4.13 7.44
N LEU A 353 0.72 5.29 7.06
CA LEU A 353 -0.54 5.76 7.63
C LEU A 353 -1.72 4.85 7.28
N LEU A 354 -1.81 4.43 6.02
CA LEU A 354 -2.90 3.56 5.54
C LEU A 354 -2.81 2.16 6.17
N THR A 355 -1.61 1.57 6.24
CA THR A 355 -1.41 0.24 6.84
C THR A 355 -1.42 0.24 8.37
N GLY A 356 -1.16 1.38 9.00
CA GLY A 356 -1.10 1.55 10.45
C GLY A 356 -2.46 1.62 11.14
N LEU A 357 -3.57 1.66 10.38
CA LEU A 357 -4.92 1.72 10.94
C LEU A 357 -5.17 0.49 11.84
N SER A 358 -5.37 0.75 13.13
CA SER A 358 -5.56 -0.31 14.12
C SER A 358 -6.95 -0.94 14.04
N ALA A 359 -7.07 -2.17 14.54
CA ALA A 359 -8.34 -2.90 14.61
C ALA A 359 -9.41 -2.24 15.49
N ARG A 360 -9.05 -1.28 16.37
CA ARG A 360 -10.01 -0.56 17.22
C ARG A 360 -10.75 0.56 16.47
N VAL A 361 -10.32 0.92 15.27
CA VAL A 361 -11.01 1.91 14.45
C VAL A 361 -12.17 1.22 13.71
N PRO A 362 -13.43 1.58 13.97
CA PRO A 362 -14.56 1.07 13.21
C PRO A 362 -14.43 1.45 11.74
N VAL A 363 -14.71 0.50 10.86
CA VAL A 363 -14.70 0.71 9.41
C VAL A 363 -16.12 0.79 8.88
N GLN A 364 -16.42 1.85 8.13
CA GLN A 364 -17.66 2.02 7.38
C GLN A 364 -17.36 1.88 5.89
N LEU A 365 -18.19 1.13 5.16
CA LEU A 365 -18.11 1.11 3.70
C LEU A 365 -18.77 2.37 3.17
N ALA A 366 -18.15 3.04 2.20
CA ALA A 366 -18.83 4.04 1.40
C ALA A 366 -20.06 3.37 0.76
N GLY A 367 -21.25 3.91 0.99
CA GLY A 367 -22.43 3.45 0.28
C GLY A 367 -22.21 3.60 -1.22
N ARG A 368 -22.71 2.65 -2.02
CA ARG A 368 -23.17 3.00 -3.38
C ARG A 368 -24.11 4.17 -3.18
N ASP A 369 -23.89 5.29 -3.86
CA ASP A 369 -24.72 6.48 -3.73
C ASP A 369 -26.17 6.08 -3.44
N ALA A 370 -26.63 6.38 -2.22
CA ALA A 370 -28.05 6.61 -2.02
C ALA A 370 -28.30 7.92 -2.79
N GLY A 371 -28.54 7.77 -4.09
CA GLY A 371 -29.06 8.86 -4.90
C GLY A 371 -30.40 9.33 -4.30
N PRO A 372 -30.77 10.60 -4.56
CA PRO A 372 -32.01 11.18 -4.06
C PRO A 372 -33.26 10.36 -4.43
#